data_AF-A0AAW4UJV0-F1
#
_entry.id   AF-A0AAW4UJV0-F1
#
_cell.length_a   1.000
_cell.length_b   1.000
_cell.length_c   1.000
_cell.angle_alpha   90.00
_cell.angle_beta   90.00
_cell.angle_gamma   90.00
#
_symmetry.space_group_name_H-M   'P 1'
#
loop_
_entity.id
_entity.type
_entity.pdbx_description
1 polymer ?
#
loop_
_entity_poly.entity_id
_entity_poly.type
_entity_poly.pdbx_seq_one_letter_code
_entity_poly.pdbx_strand_id
1 'polypeptide(L)' 'MCKAWDDHKKCGIQEGRYLEIYSLVHDGIIEPELGAKRLNMTFADFERAMQKAGYKLPELA' A
#
# COMPACT_ATOMS: atom_id res chain seq x y z
N MET A 1 -19.56 16.46 -14.87
CA MET A 1 -19.26 15.12 -14.30
C MET A 1 -19.85 15.07 -12.89
N CYS A 2 -20.47 13.95 -12.50
CA CYS A 2 -21.11 13.84 -11.18
C CYS A 2 -20.07 13.53 -10.10
N LYS A 3 -20.25 14.09 -8.90
CA LYS A 3 -19.36 13.92 -7.73
C LYS A 3 -19.01 12.46 -7.42
N ALA A 4 -19.98 11.55 -7.55
CA ALA A 4 -19.79 10.12 -7.33
C ALA A 4 -18.75 9.47 -8.26
N TRP A 5 -18.64 9.95 -9.51
CA TRP A 5 -17.64 9.47 -10.47
C TRP A 5 -16.24 9.93 -10.10
N ASP A 6 -16.10 11.20 -9.69
CA ASP A 6 -14.82 11.76 -9.27
C ASP A 6 -14.32 11.13 -7.97
N ASP A 7 -15.22 10.84 -7.03
CA ASP A 7 -14.88 10.16 -5.77
C ASP A 7 -14.47 8.70 -6.03
N HIS A 8 -15.20 7.96 -6.87
CA HIS A 8 -14.83 6.60 -7.25
C HIS A 8 -13.47 6.54 -7.94
N LYS A 9 -13.18 7.48 -8.84
CA LYS A 9 -11.89 7.58 -9.51
C LYS A 9 -10.76 7.87 -8.53
N LYS A 10 -10.97 8.75 -7.55
CA LYS A 10 -9.97 9.05 -6.50
C LYS A 10 -9.70 7.84 -5.61
N CYS A 11 -10.75 7.13 -5.20
CA CYS A 11 -10.62 5.89 -4.42
C CYS A 11 -9.82 4.83 -5.19
N GLY A 12 -10.16 4.58 -6.46
CA GLY A 12 -9.43 3.60 -7.28
C GLY A 12 -7.95 3.95 -7.50
N ILE A 13 -7.62 5.24 -7.67
CA ILE A 13 -6.22 5.68 -7.77
C ILE A 13 -5.46 5.47 -6.45
N GLN A 14 -6.10 5.75 -5.32
CA GLN A 14 -5.50 5.53 -4.01
C GLN A 14 -5.29 4.03 -3.74
N GLU A 15 -6.28 3.20 -4.03
CA GLU A 15 -6.15 1.74 -3.91
C GLU A 15 -5.02 1.19 -4.79
N GLY A 16 -4.94 1.64 -6.05
CA GLY A 16 -3.86 1.24 -6.96
C GLY A 16 -2.47 1.59 -6.42
N ARG A 17 -2.32 2.80 -5.85
CA ARG A 17 -1.06 3.23 -5.23
C ARG A 17 -0.68 2.37 -4.01
N TYR A 18 -1.65 1.95 -3.21
CA TYR A 18 -1.37 1.08 -2.05
C TYR A 18 -0.89 -0.29 -2.52
N LEU A 19 -1.58 -0.89 -3.49
CA LEU A 19 -1.23 -2.20 -4.04
C LEU A 19 0.15 -2.20 -4.71
N GLU A 20 0.51 -1.15 -5.43
CA GLU A 20 1.85 -1.00 -6.03
C GLU A 20 2.94 -1.06 -4.95
N ILE A 21 2.81 -0.26 -3.89
CA ILE A 21 3.79 -0.23 -2.79
C ILE A 21 3.85 -1.58 -2.05
N TYR A 22 2.70 -2.24 -1.86
CA TYR A 22 2.67 -3.56 -1.23
C TYR A 22 3.40 -4.61 -2.06
N SER A 23 3.22 -4.63 -3.38
CA SER A 23 3.96 -5.54 -4.27
C SER A 23 5.46 -5.30 -4.18
N LEU A 24 5.90 -4.04 -4.24
CA LEU A 24 7.33 -3.70 -4.16
C LEU A 24 7.97 -4.15 -2.84
N VAL A 25 7.27 -4.01 -1.72
CA VAL A 25 7.75 -4.52 -0.43
C VAL A 25 7.74 -6.05 -0.42
N HIS A 26 6.65 -6.67 -0.88
CA HIS A 26 6.52 -8.13 -0.91
C HIS A 26 7.63 -8.81 -1.72
N ASP A 27 7.99 -8.21 -2.85
CA ASP A 27 9.06 -8.67 -3.74
C ASP A 27 10.46 -8.35 -3.21
N GLY A 28 10.57 -7.69 -2.04
CA GLY A 28 11.84 -7.28 -1.44
C GLY A 28 12.57 -6.17 -2.19
N ILE A 29 11.89 -5.46 -3.09
CA ILE A 29 12.48 -4.38 -3.91
C ILE A 29 12.70 -3.12 -3.06
N ILE A 30 11.81 -2.86 -2.10
CA ILE A 30 11.94 -1.77 -1.14
C ILE A 30 11.72 -2.27 0.28
N GLU A 31 12.38 -1.63 1.23
CA GLU A 31 12.20 -1.92 2.66
C GLU A 31 10.76 -1.59 3.13
N PRO A 32 10.18 -2.41 4.02
CA PRO A 32 8.85 -2.18 4.57
C PRO A 32 8.67 -0.78 5.19
N GLU A 33 9.68 -0.25 5.87
CA GLU A 33 9.67 1.07 6.49
C GLU A 33 9.59 2.19 5.44
N LEU A 34 10.24 2.00 4.29
CA LEU A 34 10.12 2.92 3.16
C LEU A 34 8.71 2.87 2.56
N GLY A 35 8.10 1.69 2.48
CA GLY A 35 6.71 1.50 2.09
C GLY A 35 5.74 2.29 2.98
N ALA A 36 5.85 2.11 4.29
CA ALA A 36 5.05 2.83 5.29
C ALA A 36 5.20 4.36 5.16
N LYS A 37 6.43 4.84 5.01
CA LYS A 37 6.73 6.27 4.81
C LYS A 37 6.11 6.81 3.52
N ARG A 38 6.15 6.06 2.41
CA ARG A 38 5.55 6.48 1.13
C ARG A 38 4.03 6.59 1.19
N LEU A 39 3.38 5.73 1.98
CA LEU A 39 1.94 5.78 2.22
C LEU A 39 1.54 6.70 3.38
N ASN A 40 2.52 7.39 4.00
CA ASN A 40 2.33 8.30 5.12
C ASN A 40 1.55 7.66 6.28
N MET A 41 1.92 6.43 6.65
CA MET A 41 1.35 5.69 7.77
C MET A 41 2.45 5.09 8.64
N THR A 42 2.08 4.60 9.82
CA THR A 42 3.02 3.90 10.70
C THR A 42 3.38 2.53 10.11
N PHE A 43 4.54 1.98 10.49
CA PHE A 43 4.94 0.64 10.08
C PHE A 43 3.92 -0.43 10.53
N ALA A 44 3.39 -0.31 11.74
CA ALA A 44 2.37 -1.25 12.25
C ALA A 44 1.06 -1.20 11.44
N ASP A 45 0.61 -0.01 11.03
CA ASP A 45 -0.57 0.13 10.16
C ASP A 45 -0.30 -0.41 8.76
N PHE A 46 0.91 -0.21 8.26
CA PHE A 46 1.36 -0.72 6.98
C PHE A 46 1.38 -2.26 6.93
N GLU A 47 1.97 -2.90 7.94
CA GLU A 47 2.01 -4.36 8.08
C GLU A 47 0.59 -4.95 8.11
N ARG A 48 -0.30 -4.39 8.93
CA ARG A 48 -1.72 -4.81 9.01
C ARG A 48 -2.43 -4.65 7.67
N ALA A 49 -2.18 -3.56 6.97
CA ALA A 49 -2.82 -3.28 5.69
C ALA A 49 -2.31 -4.23 4.58
N MET A 50 -1.01 -4.53 4.55
CA MET A 50 -0.45 -5.56 3.66
C MET A 50 -1.05 -6.93 3.93
N GLN A 51 -1.10 -7.36 5.21
CA GLN A 51 -1.67 -8.64 5.59
C GLN A 51 -3.15 -8.74 5.19
N LYS A 52 -3.92 -7.67 5.41
CA LYS A 52 -5.32 -7.59 5.00
C LYS A 52 -5.49 -7.67 3.48
N ALA A 53 -4.54 -7.13 2.72
CA ALA A 53 -4.51 -7.19 1.26
C ALA A 53 -3.92 -8.49 0.70
N GLY A 54 -3.49 -9.42 1.56
CA GLY A 54 -2.92 -10.72 1.17
C GLY A 54 -1.42 -10.71 0.84
N TYR A 55 -0.73 -9.60 1.11
CA TYR A 55 0.72 -9.49 0.95
C TYR A 55 1.44 -9.82 2.25
N LYS A 56 2.69 -10.28 2.14
CA LYS A 56 3.56 -10.59 3.28
C LYS A 56 4.80 -9.71 3.25
N LEU A 57 5.30 -9.35 4.43
CA LEU A 57 6.61 -8.72 4.54
C LEU A 57 7.72 -9.72 4.14
N PRO A 58 8.77 -9.26 3.45
CA PRO A 58 9.94 -10.08 3.19
C PRO A 58 10.62 -10.42 4.53
N GLU A 59 11.18 -11.63 4.63
CA GLU A 59 12.05 -11.96 5.76
C GLU A 59 13.31 -11.10 5.65
N LEU A 60 13.57 -10.26 6.66
CA LEU A 60 14.83 -9.52 6.76
C LEU A 60 15.96 -10.54 6.84
N ALA A 61 16.72 -10.66 5.75
CA ALA A 61 17.88 -11.55 5.64
C ALA A 61 19.05 -11.10 6.52
#